data_AF-A0A1G1XTL7-F1
#
_entry.id   AF-A0A1G1XTL7-F1
#
_cell.length_a   1.000
_cell.length_b   1.000
_cell.length_c   1.000
_cell.angle_alpha   90.00
_cell.angle_beta   90.00
_cell.angle_gamma   90.00
#
_symmetry.space_group_name_H-M   'P 1'
#
loop_
_entity.id
_entity.type
_entity.pdbx_description
1 polymer ?
#
loop_
_entity_poly.entity_id
_entity_poly.type
_entity_poly.pdbx_seq_one_letter_code
_entity_poly.pdbx_strand_id
1 'polypeptide(L)'
;MRKYLSTLTELYAAAVADLGPMDQGTYSDFEKRVQEVARQHGIQNPKMIIDIKFKANTASSFGVTEQPYPIIASEWNKFREDAKTMAEYMPKVHVVDGDKYTAPI
;
A
#
# COMPACT_ATOMS: atom_id res chain seq x y z
N MET A 1 18.40 -7.85 0.40
CA MET A 1 17.30 -7.88 1.40
C MET A 1 16.28 -6.85 0.97
N ARG A 2 15.01 -7.22 0.77
CA ARG A 2 13.96 -6.24 0.43
C ARG A 2 13.61 -5.45 1.67
N LYS A 3 13.42 -4.14 1.50
CA LYS A 3 12.92 -3.28 2.56
C LYS A 3 11.44 -3.01 2.30
N TYR A 4 10.59 -3.34 3.25
CA TYR A 4 9.16 -3.10 3.19
C TYR A 4 8.82 -1.97 4.17
N LEU A 5 7.80 -1.16 3.86
CA LEU A 5 7.51 0.08 4.61
C LEU A 5 6.32 -0.14 5.54
N SER A 6 6.33 0.37 6.78
CA SER A 6 5.19 0.21 7.69
C SER A 6 4.13 1.31 7.56
N THR A 7 2.97 1.13 8.19
CA THR A 7 1.90 2.10 8.36
C THR A 7 2.42 3.48 8.78
N LEU A 8 2.02 4.54 8.06
CA LEU A 8 2.36 5.92 8.38
C LEU A 8 1.13 6.75 8.70
N THR A 9 1.23 7.59 9.73
CA THR A 9 0.23 8.63 10.01
C THR A 9 0.03 9.55 8.80
N GLU A 10 1.10 9.83 8.04
CA GLU A 10 1.03 10.60 6.80
C GLU A 10 0.25 9.89 5.69
N LEU A 11 0.32 8.56 5.61
CA LEU A 11 -0.53 7.79 4.69
C LEU A 11 -1.99 7.96 5.03
N TYR A 12 -2.36 7.84 6.31
CA TYR A 12 -3.76 8.02 6.70
C TYR A 12 -4.27 9.46 6.53
N ALA A 13 -3.39 10.46 6.67
CA ALA A 13 -3.74 11.85 6.40
C ALA A 13 -3.91 12.14 4.89
N ALA A 14 -3.20 11.42 4.02
CA ALA A 14 -3.21 11.63 2.57
C ALA A 14 -4.12 10.65 1.80
N ALA A 15 -4.56 9.56 2.44
CA ALA A 15 -5.42 8.56 1.83
C ALA A 15 -6.80 9.12 1.52
N VAL A 16 -7.18 9.00 0.26
CA VAL A 16 -8.49 9.40 -0.27
C VAL A 16 -9.52 8.31 0.00
N ALA A 17 -9.10 7.04 -0.04
CA ALA A 17 -9.95 5.89 0.28
C ALA A 17 -9.14 4.69 0.82
N ASP A 18 -9.78 3.89 1.69
CA ASP A 18 -9.37 2.53 2.07
C ASP A 18 -10.16 1.54 1.20
N LEU A 19 -9.45 0.75 0.38
CA LEU A 19 -10.04 -0.27 -0.49
C LEU A 19 -10.11 -1.65 0.18
N GLY A 20 -9.60 -1.78 1.39
CA GLY A 20 -9.61 -3.01 2.18
C GLY A 20 -8.36 -3.87 2.02
N PRO A 21 -8.36 -5.07 2.65
CA PRO A 21 -7.23 -5.99 2.65
C PRO A 21 -6.87 -6.50 1.25
N MET A 22 -5.56 -6.57 0.96
CA MET A 22 -5.04 -6.95 -0.35
C MET A 22 -5.36 -8.40 -0.78
N ASP A 23 -5.74 -9.28 0.15
CA ASP A 23 -6.12 -10.67 -0.14
C ASP A 23 -7.57 -10.83 -0.63
N GLN A 24 -8.36 -9.74 -0.63
CA GLN A 24 -9.73 -9.74 -1.14
C GLN A 24 -9.85 -9.56 -2.66
N GLY A 25 -8.74 -9.42 -3.38
CA GLY A 25 -8.74 -9.22 -4.82
C GLY A 25 -7.38 -9.40 -5.48
N THR A 26 -7.37 -9.26 -6.80
CA THR A 26 -6.14 -9.19 -7.58
C THR A 26 -5.64 -7.76 -7.70
N TYR A 27 -4.37 -7.58 -8.09
CA TYR A 27 -3.82 -6.26 -8.41
C TYR A 27 -4.72 -5.48 -9.38
N SER A 28 -5.21 -6.14 -10.45
CA SER A 28 -6.06 -5.49 -11.46
C SER A 28 -7.41 -5.06 -10.89
N ASP A 29 -7.98 -5.82 -9.95
CA ASP A 29 -9.24 -5.44 -9.30
C ASP A 29 -9.07 -4.18 -8.45
N PHE A 30 -7.97 -4.11 -7.70
CA PHE A 30 -7.65 -2.91 -6.93
C PHE A 30 -7.31 -1.73 -7.84
N GLU A 31 -6.56 -1.92 -8.92
CA GLU A 31 -6.26 -0.86 -9.88
C GLU A 31 -7.55 -0.26 -10.49
N LYS A 32 -8.52 -1.09 -10.87
CA LYS A 32 -9.82 -0.60 -11.35
C LYS A 32 -10.55 0.23 -10.28
N ARG A 33 -10.52 -0.22 -9.02
CA ARG A 33 -11.14 0.49 -7.89
C ARG A 33 -10.41 1.81 -7.59
N VAL A 34 -9.08 1.83 -7.70
CA VAL A 34 -8.25 3.04 -7.59
C VAL A 34 -8.69 4.06 -8.64
N GLN A 35 -8.84 3.64 -9.90
CA GLN A 35 -9.28 4.53 -10.99
C GLN A 35 -10.70 5.06 -10.78
N GLU A 36 -11.62 4.22 -10.28
CA GLU A 36 -12.99 4.65 -9.98
C GLU A 36 -13.02 5.69 -8.86
N VAL A 37 -12.29 5.47 -7.76
CA VAL A 37 -12.14 6.46 -6.68
C VAL A 37 -11.49 7.74 -7.22
N ALA A 38 -10.44 7.62 -8.03
CA ALA A 38 -9.75 8.78 -8.60
C ALA A 38 -10.71 9.65 -9.43
N ARG A 39 -11.54 9.02 -10.26
CA ARG A 39 -12.57 9.69 -11.07
C ARG A 39 -13.61 10.41 -10.21
N GLN A 40 -14.08 9.76 -9.14
CA GLN A 40 -15.07 10.35 -8.21
C GLN A 40 -14.51 11.56 -7.46
N HIS A 41 -13.20 11.57 -7.19
CA HIS A 41 -12.52 12.62 -6.43
C HIS A 41 -11.75 13.63 -7.30
N GLY A 42 -11.80 13.52 -8.63
CA GLY A 42 -11.11 14.41 -9.56
C GLY A 42 -9.58 14.33 -9.48
N ILE A 43 -9.03 13.17 -9.13
CA ILE A 43 -7.58 12.92 -9.03
C ILE A 43 -7.04 12.53 -10.39
N GLN A 44 -6.00 13.23 -10.86
CA GLN A 44 -5.40 12.97 -12.18
C GLN A 44 -4.37 11.84 -12.12
N ASN A 45 -3.55 11.82 -11.07
CA ASN A 45 -2.46 10.86 -10.91
C ASN A 45 -2.64 10.00 -9.65
N PRO A 46 -3.63 9.10 -9.59
CA PRO A 46 -3.84 8.28 -8.40
C PRO A 46 -2.69 7.28 -8.21
N LYS A 47 -2.28 7.06 -6.96
CA LYS A 47 -1.34 5.99 -6.58
C LYS A 47 -2.01 4.98 -5.67
N MET A 48 -1.67 3.71 -5.89
CA MET A 48 -2.07 2.60 -5.03
C MET A 48 -0.97 2.34 -4.00
N ILE A 49 -1.27 2.58 -2.73
CA ILE A 49 -0.32 2.42 -1.63
C ILE A 49 -0.77 1.27 -0.74
N ILE A 50 0.19 0.52 -0.20
CA ILE A 50 -0.08 -0.56 0.74
C ILE A 50 0.26 -0.13 2.16
N ASP A 51 -0.71 -0.27 3.06
CA ASP A 51 -0.56 -0.10 4.49
C ASP A 51 -0.26 -1.46 5.16
N ILE A 52 0.94 -1.63 5.69
CA ILE A 52 1.37 -2.85 6.39
C ILE A 52 1.89 -2.52 7.78
N LYS A 53 1.53 -3.36 8.76
CA LYS A 53 2.12 -3.32 10.10
C LYS A 53 2.93 -4.58 10.33
N PHE A 54 4.22 -4.45 10.63
CA PHE A 54 5.07 -5.61 10.93
C PHE A 54 4.83 -6.15 12.33
N LYS A 55 5.00 -7.46 12.51
CA LYS A 55 5.17 -8.06 13.84
C LYS A 55 6.45 -7.53 14.49
N ALA A 56 6.46 -7.43 15.81
CA ALA A 56 7.58 -6.83 16.56
C ALA A 56 8.96 -7.47 16.25
N ASN A 57 9.00 -8.77 15.94
CA ASN A 57 10.22 -9.51 15.64
C ASN A 57 10.61 -9.53 14.15
N THR A 58 9.73 -9.10 13.23
CA THR A 58 10.00 -9.09 11.78
C THR A 58 10.44 -7.72 11.27
N ALA A 59 10.08 -6.65 11.96
CA ALA A 59 10.43 -5.27 11.60
C ALA A 59 11.95 -5.05 11.39
N SER A 60 12.80 -5.62 12.24
CA SER A 60 14.26 -5.49 12.14
C SER A 60 14.85 -6.15 10.88
N SER A 61 14.20 -7.19 10.38
CA SER A 61 14.69 -8.03 9.27
C SER A 61 14.23 -7.55 7.90
N PHE A 62 13.09 -6.86 7.83
CA PHE A 62 12.53 -6.35 6.58
C PHE A 62 12.68 -4.84 6.44
N GLY A 63 13.39 -4.18 7.36
CA GLY A 63 13.61 -2.74 7.37
C GLY A 63 12.34 -1.97 7.74
N VAL A 64 12.50 -0.87 8.45
CA VAL A 64 11.45 0.11 8.66
C VAL A 64 11.99 1.42 8.11
N THR A 65 11.37 1.94 7.06
CA THR A 65 11.54 3.32 6.64
C THR A 65 10.17 3.96 6.62
N GLU A 66 10.08 5.16 7.18
CA GLU A 66 8.84 5.90 7.35
C GLU A 66 8.41 6.61 6.07
N GLN A 67 8.39 5.88 4.94
CA GLN A 67 7.84 6.41 3.71
C GLN A 67 6.79 5.47 3.11
N PRO A 68 5.92 5.96 2.23
CA PRO A 68 4.83 5.19 1.65
C PRO A 68 5.34 4.42 0.42
N TYR A 69 4.93 3.16 0.24
CA TYR A 69 5.41 2.33 -0.87
C TYR A 69 4.31 2.14 -1.92
N PRO A 70 4.50 2.60 -3.17
CA PRO A 70 3.64 2.18 -4.26
C PRO A 70 3.95 0.73 -4.61
N ILE A 71 2.94 -0.13 -4.60
CA ILE A 71 3.11 -1.52 -5.05
C ILE A 71 2.83 -1.61 -6.55
N ILE A 72 3.70 -2.33 -7.27
CA ILE A 72 3.52 -2.61 -8.70
C ILE A 72 3.04 -4.04 -8.94
N ALA A 73 2.45 -4.29 -10.11
CA ALA A 73 1.84 -5.57 -10.46
C ALA A 73 2.79 -6.78 -10.32
N SER A 74 4.07 -6.60 -10.68
CA SER A 74 5.09 -7.65 -10.61
C SER A 74 5.45 -8.05 -9.17
N GLU A 75 5.16 -7.19 -8.19
CA GLU A 75 5.47 -7.43 -6.78
C GLU A 75 4.29 -7.96 -5.98
N TRP A 76 3.06 -7.77 -6.48
CA TRP A 76 1.82 -8.04 -5.76
C TRP A 76 1.78 -9.41 -5.08
N ASN A 77 1.92 -10.49 -5.87
CA ASN A 77 1.80 -11.85 -5.35
C ASN A 77 2.89 -12.17 -4.33
N LYS A 78 4.11 -11.73 -4.60
CA LYS A 78 5.23 -11.97 -3.68
C LYS A 78 5.04 -11.21 -2.37
N PHE A 79 4.68 -9.94 -2.44
CA PHE A 79 4.39 -9.12 -1.27
C PHE A 79 3.25 -9.71 -0.44
N ARG A 80 2.18 -10.19 -1.11
CA ARG A 80 1.05 -10.85 -0.44
C ARG A 80 1.46 -12.08 0.34
N GLU A 81 2.34 -12.92 -0.22
CA GLU A 81 2.84 -14.10 0.49
C GLU A 81 3.79 -13.73 1.63
N ASP A 82 4.69 -12.77 1.43
CA ASP A 82 5.59 -12.28 2.48
C ASP A 82 4.75 -11.71 3.66
N ALA A 83 3.72 -10.92 3.37
CA ALA A 83 2.84 -10.28 4.35
C ALA A 83 2.15 -11.28 5.29
N LYS A 84 1.74 -12.46 4.80
CA LYS A 84 1.13 -13.51 5.66
C LYS A 84 2.04 -13.92 6.82
N THR A 85 3.34 -13.88 6.61
CA THR A 85 4.32 -14.31 7.62
C THR A 85 4.82 -13.14 8.47
N MET A 86 5.03 -11.98 7.86
CA MET A 86 5.70 -10.84 8.50
C MET A 86 4.78 -9.77 9.08
N ALA A 87 3.53 -9.67 8.61
CA ALA A 87 2.61 -8.61 9.02
C ALA A 87 1.70 -9.04 10.18
N GLU A 88 1.35 -8.11 11.06
CA GLU A 88 0.41 -8.31 12.17
C GLU A 88 -1.02 -8.57 11.65
N TYR A 89 -1.36 -7.97 10.52
CA TYR A 89 -2.59 -8.18 9.76
C TYR A 89 -2.32 -8.12 8.26
N MET A 90 -3.25 -8.62 7.45
CA MET A 90 -3.14 -8.50 5.99
C MET A 90 -3.11 -7.02 5.59
N PRO A 91 -2.12 -6.58 4.80
CA PRO A 91 -1.99 -5.18 4.42
C PRO A 91 -3.21 -4.66 3.68
N LYS A 92 -3.56 -3.40 3.94
CA LYS A 92 -4.68 -2.72 3.30
C LYS A 92 -4.21 -1.93 2.09
N VAL A 93 -5.09 -1.80 1.11
CA VAL A 93 -4.84 -1.05 -0.12
C VAL A 93 -5.50 0.31 0.00
N HIS A 94 -4.75 1.37 -0.25
CA HIS A 94 -5.22 2.75 -0.18
C HIS A 94 -5.04 3.47 -1.52
N VAL A 95 -5.92 4.45 -1.76
CA VAL A 95 -5.80 5.41 -2.87
C VAL A 95 -5.24 6.72 -2.31
N VAL A 96 -4.21 7.26 -2.93
CA VAL A 96 -3.70 8.62 -2.64
C VAL A 96 -3.65 9.45 -3.92
N ASP A 97 -3.74 10.77 -3.78
CA ASP A 97 -3.46 11.71 -4.85
C ASP A 97 -1.94 11.82 -5.07
N GLY A 98 -1.43 11.22 -6.14
CA GLY A 98 -0.01 11.14 -6.44
C GLY A 98 0.66 12.48 -6.78
N ASP A 99 -0.12 13.52 -7.10
CA ASP A 99 0.39 14.89 -7.28
C ASP A 99 0.65 15.59 -5.94
N LYS A 100 -0.12 15.22 -4.92
CA LYS A 100 0.04 15.73 -3.54
C LYS A 100 0.94 14.85 -2.69
N TYR A 101 1.18 13.62 -3.13
CA TYR A 101 1.85 12.60 -2.35
C TYR A 101 3.16 12.12 -2.98
N THR A 102 4.26 12.55 -2.37
CA THR A 102 5.62 12.18 -2.78
C THR A 102 5.99 10.82 -2.17
N ALA A 103 5.50 9.74 -2.76
CA ALA A 103 6.02 8.40 -2.49
C ALA A 103 7.28 8.14 -3.35
N PRO A 104 8.40 7.65 -2.79
CA PRO A 104 9.55 7.21 -3.58
C PRO A 104 9.13 6.07 -4.52
N ILE A 105 9.58 6.14 -5.76
CA ILE A 105 9.47 5.04 -6.74
C ILE A 105 10.68 4.14 -6.56
#